data_AF-A0A847N812-F1
#
_entry.id   AF-A0A847N812-F1
#
_cell.length_a   1.000
_cell.length_b   1.000
_cell.length_c   1.000
_cell.angle_alpha   90.00
_cell.angle_beta   90.00
_cell.angle_gamma   90.00
#
_symmetry.space_group_name_H-M   'P 1'
#
loop_
_entity.id
_entity.type
_entity.pdbx_description
1 polymer ?
#
loop_
_entity_poly.entity_id
_entity_poly.type
_entity_poly.pdbx_seq_one_letter_code
_entity_poly.pdbx_strand_id
1 'polypeptide(L)'
;MDISLEKVDIIRDRTGVTYKEAKDALEAANGNVVDALINIEEAGDKRWTETISVKGNEAVEKLKGIVRSGNVNRIRVKKDDCVILDIPVTAGAISAV
;
A
#
# COMPACT_ATOMS: atom_id res chain seq x y z
N MET A 1 -6.41 -13.92 -36.63
CA MET A 1 -6.61 -13.53 -35.23
C MET A 1 -7.96 -14.11 -34.82
N ASP A 2 -7.92 -15.29 -34.20
CA ASP A 2 -9.14 -16.07 -33.87
C ASP A 2 -9.56 -15.78 -32.43
N ILE A 3 -10.43 -14.78 -32.29
CA ILE A 3 -11.07 -14.40 -31.04
C ILE A 3 -12.50 -14.92 -31.10
N SER A 4 -12.76 -16.04 -30.43
CA SER A 4 -14.10 -16.59 -30.28
C SER A 4 -14.63 -16.35 -28.88
N LEU A 5 -15.95 -16.29 -28.75
CA LEU A 5 -16.62 -16.17 -27.45
C LEU A 5 -16.21 -17.30 -26.50
N GLU A 6 -16.05 -18.52 -27.03
CA GLU A 6 -15.60 -19.70 -26.27
C GLU A 6 -14.27 -19.47 -25.56
N LYS A 7 -13.30 -18.82 -26.22
CA LYS A 7 -12.00 -18.50 -25.61
C LYS A 7 -12.12 -17.46 -24.50
N VAL A 8 -13.00 -16.48 -24.69
CA VAL A 8 -13.26 -15.43 -23.69
C VAL A 8 -13.94 -16.02 -22.45
N ASP A 9 -14.89 -16.93 -22.64
CA ASP A 9 -15.55 -17.64 -21.54
C ASP A 9 -14.57 -18.50 -20.74
N ILE A 10 -13.67 -19.24 -21.41
CA ILE A 10 -12.63 -20.03 -20.71
C ILE A 10 -11.77 -19.14 -19.80
N ILE A 11 -11.34 -17.98 -20.28
CA ILE A 11 -10.53 -17.04 -19.49
C ILE A 11 -11.32 -16.54 -18.29
N ARG A 12 -12.59 -16.16 -18.51
CA ARG A 12 -13.49 -15.67 -17.47
C ARG A 12 -13.78 -16.71 -16.39
N ASP A 13 -14.06 -17.96 -16.78
CA ASP A 13 -14.31 -19.06 -15.84
C ASP A 13 -13.07 -19.38 -14.98
N ARG A 14 -11.87 -19.19 -15.52
CA ARG A 14 -10.60 -19.48 -14.83
C ARG A 14 -10.11 -18.34 -13.94
N THR A 15 -10.37 -17.09 -14.30
CA THR A 15 -9.79 -15.91 -13.64
C THR A 15 -10.83 -15.07 -12.88
N GLY A 16 -12.12 -15.22 -13.19
CA GLY A 16 -13.19 -14.44 -12.59
C GLY A 16 -13.28 -12.98 -13.09
N VAL A 17 -12.52 -12.61 -14.13
CA VAL A 17 -12.52 -11.23 -14.66
C VAL A 17 -13.78 -10.92 -15.48
N THR A 18 -13.98 -9.63 -15.80
CA THR A 18 -15.10 -9.24 -16.66
C THR A 18 -14.89 -9.67 -18.12
N TYR A 19 -15.96 -9.83 -18.91
CA TYR A 19 -15.87 -10.11 -20.34
C TYR A 19 -14.98 -9.12 -21.10
N LYS A 20 -14.99 -7.85 -20.68
CA LYS A 20 -14.16 -6.80 -21.27
C LYS A 20 -12.68 -7.07 -21.02
N GLU A 21 -12.31 -7.39 -19.79
CA GLU A 21 -10.92 -7.70 -19.42
C GLU A 21 -10.43 -9.00 -20.08
N ALA A 22 -11.28 -10.03 -20.13
CA ALA A 22 -10.96 -11.27 -20.82
C ALA A 22 -10.74 -11.07 -22.33
N LYS A 23 -11.58 -10.23 -22.97
CA LYS A 23 -11.41 -9.87 -24.38
C LYS A 23 -10.09 -9.12 -24.61
N ASP A 24 -9.81 -8.12 -23.79
CA ASP A 24 -8.61 -7.28 -23.90
C ASP A 24 -7.33 -8.11 -23.71
N ALA A 25 -7.32 -9.00 -22.71
CA ALA A 25 -6.21 -9.92 -22.47
C ALA A 25 -6.00 -10.90 -23.63
N LEU A 26 -7.10 -11.41 -24.22
CA LEU A 26 -7.04 -12.30 -25.38
C LEU A 26 -6.59 -11.58 -26.66
N GLU A 27 -6.95 -10.30 -26.82
CA GLU A 27 -6.48 -9.42 -27.89
C GLU A 27 -4.98 -9.16 -27.77
N ALA A 28 -4.51 -8.80 -26.56
CA ALA A 28 -3.09 -8.61 -26.26
C ALA A 28 -2.27 -9.89 -26.47
N ALA A 29 -2.87 -11.04 -26.17
CA ALA A 29 -2.28 -12.37 -26.39
C ALA A 29 -2.44 -12.91 -27.82
N ASN A 30 -2.91 -12.09 -28.77
CA ASN A 30 -3.09 -12.45 -30.18
C ASN A 30 -3.94 -13.73 -30.39
N GLY A 31 -4.90 -13.99 -29.51
CA GLY A 31 -5.78 -15.16 -29.56
C GLY A 31 -5.25 -16.42 -28.87
N ASN A 32 -4.13 -16.32 -28.14
CA ASN A 32 -3.64 -17.38 -27.25
C ASN A 32 -4.28 -17.27 -25.86
N VAL A 33 -4.98 -18.31 -25.45
CA VAL A 33 -5.66 -18.37 -24.14
C VAL A 33 -4.67 -18.44 -22.99
N VAL A 34 -3.55 -19.16 -23.15
CA VAL A 34 -2.56 -19.35 -22.08
C VAL A 34 -1.85 -18.03 -21.79
N ASP A 35 -1.39 -17.33 -22.83
CA ASP A 35 -0.75 -16.02 -22.66
C ASP A 35 -1.73 -14.99 -22.06
N ALA A 36 -3.02 -15.06 -22.43
CA ALA A 36 -4.04 -14.19 -21.85
C ALA A 36 -4.25 -14.44 -20.34
N LEU A 37 -4.24 -15.71 -19.91
CA LEU A 37 -4.32 -16.07 -18.49
C LEU A 37 -3.10 -15.55 -17.72
N ILE A 38 -1.89 -15.78 -18.24
CA ILE A 38 -0.63 -15.29 -17.64
C ILE A 38 -0.66 -13.76 -17.50
N ASN A 39 -1.09 -13.06 -18.54
CA ASN A 39 -1.20 -11.59 -18.52
C ASN A 39 -2.16 -11.10 -17.43
N ILE A 40 -3.30 -11.78 -17.23
CA ILE A 40 -4.26 -11.43 -16.18
C ILE A 40 -3.67 -11.69 -14.79
N GLU A 41 -2.99 -12.82 -14.59
CA GLU A 41 -2.33 -13.16 -13.33
C GLU A 41 -1.23 -12.15 -12.98
N GLU A 42 -0.34 -11.83 -13.93
CA GLU A 42 0.72 -10.82 -13.73
C GLU A 42 0.15 -9.41 -13.47
N ALA A 43 -0.93 -9.03 -14.15
CA ALA A 43 -1.57 -7.73 -13.96
C ALA A 43 -2.23 -7.59 -12.58
N GLY A 44 -2.79 -8.68 -12.04
CA GLY A 44 -3.32 -8.72 -10.67
C GLY A 44 -2.23 -8.51 -9.63
N ASP A 45 -1.09 -9.18 -9.79
CA ASP A 45 0.04 -9.13 -8.86
C ASP A 45 0.77 -7.78 -8.89
N LYS A 46 0.97 -7.21 -10.09
CA LYS A 46 1.58 -5.88 -10.29
C LYS A 46 0.71 -4.77 -9.72
N ARG A 47 -0.62 -4.80 -9.89
CA ARG A 47 -1.53 -3.80 -9.30
C ARG A 47 -1.45 -3.77 -7.77
N TRP A 48 -1.36 -4.95 -7.14
CA TRP A 48 -1.23 -5.05 -5.69
C TRP A 48 0.12 -4.48 -5.22
N THR A 49 1.20 -4.87 -5.87
CA THR A 49 2.57 -4.49 -5.50
C THR A 49 2.84 -3.00 -5.73
N GLU A 50 2.39 -2.44 -6.86
CA GLU A 50 2.58 -1.03 -7.19
C GLU A 50 1.71 -0.11 -6.31
N THR A 51 0.46 -0.49 -6.04
CA THR A 51 -0.43 0.28 -5.16
C THR A 51 0.12 0.35 -3.73
N ILE A 52 0.70 -0.74 -3.23
CA ILE A 52 1.31 -0.78 -1.88
C ILE A 52 2.61 0.01 -1.85
N SER A 53 3.48 -0.15 -2.86
CA SER A 53 4.76 0.55 -2.91
C SER A 53 4.60 2.07 -2.97
N VAL A 54 3.63 2.57 -3.76
CA VAL A 54 3.38 4.01 -3.90
C VAL A 54 2.69 4.58 -2.65
N LYS A 55 1.66 3.92 -2.11
CA LYS A 55 0.98 4.39 -0.88
C LYS A 55 1.85 4.27 0.37
N GLY A 56 2.69 3.25 0.46
CA GLY A 56 3.59 3.04 1.59
C GLY A 56 4.64 4.14 1.72
N ASN A 57 5.20 4.60 0.60
CA ASN A 57 6.22 5.66 0.60
C ASN A 57 5.64 7.01 1.06
N GLU A 58 4.45 7.39 0.60
CA GLU A 58 3.75 8.60 1.06
C GLU A 58 3.38 8.55 2.55
N ALA A 59 2.96 7.39 3.05
CA ALA A 59 2.64 7.21 4.47
C ALA A 59 3.91 7.30 5.34
N VAL A 60 5.02 6.72 4.90
CA VAL A 60 6.32 6.80 5.59
C VAL A 60 6.85 8.24 5.63
N GLU A 61 6.70 9.01 4.56
CA GLU A 61 7.08 10.43 4.55
C GLU A 61 6.26 11.26 5.53
N LYS A 62 4.93 11.06 5.59
CA LYS A 62 4.07 11.76 6.54
C LYS A 62 4.37 11.41 8.00
N LEU A 63 4.69 10.13 8.28
CA LEU A 63 5.10 9.69 9.61
C LEU A 63 6.46 10.27 10.02
N LYS A 64 7.43 10.33 9.10
CA LYS A 64 8.73 10.97 9.35
C LYS A 64 8.59 12.46 9.67
N GLY A 65 7.66 13.16 9.04
CA GLY A 65 7.36 14.57 9.34
C GLY A 65 6.85 14.78 10.77
N ILE A 66 5.93 13.93 11.23
CA ILE A 66 5.31 14.03 12.56
C ILE A 66 6.31 13.65 13.67
N VAL A 67 7.10 12.59 13.47
CA VAL A 67 8.13 12.16 14.45
C VAL A 67 9.19 13.24 14.65
N ARG A 68 9.56 13.97 13.59
CA ARG A 68 10.62 14.99 13.65
C ARG A 68 10.15 16.30 14.31
N SER A 69 8.87 16.61 14.27
CA SER A 69 8.29 17.76 15.00
C SER A 69 7.94 17.46 16.47
N GLY A 70 7.94 16.20 16.90
CA GLY A 70 7.42 15.79 18.21
C GLY A 70 8.32 16.00 19.43
N ASN A 71 9.60 16.34 19.29
CA ASN A 71 10.55 16.26 20.41
C ASN A 71 11.28 17.57 20.74
N VAL A 72 10.59 18.53 21.36
CA VAL A 72 11.25 19.74 21.93
C VAL A 72 10.77 20.18 23.32
N ASN A 73 9.72 19.60 23.89
CA ASN A 73 9.20 20.06 25.19
C ASN A 73 9.47 19.03 26.31
N ARG A 74 10.50 19.28 27.12
CA ARG A 74 10.84 18.56 28.36
C ARG A 74 10.56 19.49 29.55
N ILE A 75 9.89 18.98 30.58
CA ILE A 75 9.68 19.69 31.84
C ILE A 75 10.87 19.36 32.75
N ARG A 76 11.58 20.41 33.20
CA ARG A 76 12.72 20.29 34.12
C ARG A 76 12.45 21.05 35.40
N VAL A 77 12.43 20.36 36.53
CA VAL A 77 12.30 20.97 37.86
C VAL A 77 13.69 21.05 38.50
N LYS A 78 14.12 22.27 38.83
CA LYS A 78 15.40 22.55 39.52
C LYS A 78 15.17 23.09 40.93
N LYS A 79 16.04 22.72 41.86
CA LYS A 79 16.13 23.34 43.19
C LYS A 79 17.61 23.46 43.56
N ASP A 80 18.05 24.65 43.99
CA ASP A 80 19.44 24.94 44.37
C ASP A 80 20.46 24.45 43.32
N ASP A 81 20.21 24.83 42.05
CA ASP A 81 20.96 24.45 40.84
C ASP A 81 20.96 22.95 40.45
N CYS A 82 20.44 22.07 41.29
CA CYS A 82 20.31 20.64 40.99
C CYS A 82 18.99 20.34 40.26
N VAL A 83 19.08 19.57 39.17
CA VAL A 83 17.89 19.04 38.47
C VAL A 83 17.33 17.89 39.28
N ILE A 84 16.12 18.06 39.81
CA ILE A 84 15.44 17.03 40.61
C ILE A 84 14.56 16.15 39.73
N LEU A 85 14.02 16.70 38.63
CA LEU A 85 13.11 15.97 37.74
C LEU A 85 13.26 16.46 36.30
N ASP A 86 13.39 15.54 35.34
CA ASP A 86 13.45 15.84 33.91
C ASP A 86 12.58 14.83 33.16
N ILE A 87 11.38 15.25 32.74
CA ILE A 87 10.36 14.39 32.14
C ILE A 87 9.93 14.97 30.78
N PRO A 88 9.83 14.17 29.71
CA PRO A 88 9.24 14.62 28.45
C PRO A 88 7.74 14.94 28.64
N VAL A 89 7.25 16.04 28.07
CA VAL A 89 5.83 16.45 28.20
C VAL A 89 4.85 15.33 27.79
N THR A 90 5.24 14.50 26.81
CA THR A 90 4.46 13.32 26.37
C THR A 90 4.19 12.33 27.51
N ALA A 91 5.17 12.09 28.40
CA ALA A 91 4.97 11.21 29.55
C ALA A 91 4.03 11.85 30.59
N GLY A 92 4.09 13.17 30.77
CA GLY A 92 3.19 13.90 31.67
C GLY A 92 1.72 13.86 31.22
N ALA A 93 1.46 13.90 29.92
CA ALA A 93 0.09 13.82 29.38
C ALA A 93 -0.56 12.44 29.61
N ILE A 94 0.22 11.36 29.61
CA ILE A 94 -0.27 9.99 29.86
C ILE A 94 -0.71 9.82 31.32
N SER A 95 -0.09 10.52 32.27
CA SER A 95 -0.41 10.45 33.70
C SER A 95 -1.58 11.32 34.16
N ALA A 96 -2.17 12.14 33.28
CA ALA A 96 -3.29 13.02 33.60
C ALA A 96 -4.68 12.42 33.24
N VAL A 97 -4.71 11.22 32.68
CA VAL A 97 -5.94 10.48 32.32
C VAL A 97 -6.12 9.25 33.19
#